data_AF-A0A381SYJ0-F1
#
_entry.id   AF-A0A381SYJ0-F1
#
_cell.length_a   1.000
_cell.length_b   1.000
_cell.length_c   1.000
_cell.angle_alpha   90.00
_cell.angle_beta   90.00
_cell.angle_gamma   90.00
#
_symmetry.space_group_name_H-M   'P 1'
#
loop_
_entity.id
_entity.type
_entity.pdbx_description
1 polymer ?
#
loop_
_entity_poly.entity_id
_entity_poly.type
_entity_poly.pdbx_seq_one_letter_code
_entity_poly.pdbx_strand_id
1 'polypeptide(L)'
;MPALRLSVGVGLVALWLTVGVLAQQVTQDAAQQPPVTFRLEVNYVEVDAVVTDENANFIDDLVLSDFEVFEDGQVQEVSAFSLVNIPIERAERTLVSSELIEPDVSSNERPFEGRLFVLLLDDLQTTPLRTPYVKAAAKEFIERHIGANDLTAVFFASGRTDVSQGFTGNQRLLLEAVDKFTGQGARSSVMGRNDTYFRYL
;
A
#
# COMPACT_ATOMS: atom_id res chain seq x y z
N MET A 1 -96.17 13.39 6.85
CA MET A 1 -96.08 13.29 5.38
C MET A 1 -95.60 11.89 5.03
N PRO A 2 -96.25 11.19 4.08
CA PRO A 2 -96.16 9.75 3.78
C PRO A 2 -95.13 9.48 2.65
N ALA A 3 -94.85 8.29 2.10
CA ALA A 3 -95.57 7.03 1.87
C ALA A 3 -94.53 5.89 1.75
N LEU A 4 -94.70 4.68 2.31
CA LEU A 4 -95.53 3.53 1.88
C LEU A 4 -95.44 3.14 0.39
N ARG A 5 -94.86 1.95 0.11
CA ARG A 5 -95.42 0.80 -0.65
C ARG A 5 -94.26 -0.10 -1.15
N LEU A 6 -94.15 -1.35 -0.69
CA LEU A 6 -94.87 -2.59 -1.03
C LEU A 6 -94.13 -3.39 -2.12
N SER A 7 -93.79 -4.62 -1.76
CA SER A 7 -93.04 -5.63 -2.52
C SER A 7 -93.93 -6.51 -3.40
N VAL A 8 -93.51 -6.80 -4.63
CA VAL A 8 -93.77 -8.00 -5.49
C VAL A 8 -92.65 -7.94 -6.57
N GLY A 9 -91.83 -8.93 -6.90
CA GLY A 9 -92.00 -10.37 -7.06
C GLY A 9 -91.92 -10.73 -8.56
N VAL A 10 -91.20 -11.80 -8.91
CA VAL A 10 -91.00 -12.39 -10.26
C VAL A 10 -89.93 -11.67 -11.10
N GLY A 11 -88.86 -12.27 -11.61
CA GLY A 11 -88.49 -13.66 -11.82
C GLY A 11 -87.88 -13.75 -13.21
N LEU A 12 -86.61 -14.17 -13.33
CA LEU A 12 -86.10 -14.85 -14.53
C LEU A 12 -84.76 -15.51 -14.22
N VAL A 13 -84.86 -16.84 -14.18
CA VAL A 13 -83.78 -17.81 -14.21
C VAL A 13 -83.03 -17.66 -15.54
N ALA A 14 -81.71 -17.53 -15.47
CA ALA A 14 -80.83 -17.89 -16.59
C ALA A 14 -79.70 -18.75 -16.03
N LEU A 15 -79.96 -20.06 -15.99
CA LEU A 15 -78.98 -21.11 -15.83
C LEU A 15 -78.18 -21.20 -17.14
N TRP A 16 -76.90 -20.85 -17.14
CA TRP A 16 -75.98 -21.21 -18.22
C TRP A 16 -74.83 -22.04 -17.69
N LEU A 17 -74.68 -23.19 -18.34
CA LEU A 17 -73.77 -24.29 -18.04
C LEU A 17 -72.32 -23.82 -17.94
N THR A 18 -71.65 -24.31 -16.90
CA THR A 18 -70.21 -24.24 -16.70
C THR A 18 -69.48 -25.09 -17.74
N VAL A 19 -68.90 -24.45 -18.77
CA VAL A 19 -67.85 -25.06 -19.58
C VAL A 19 -66.52 -24.67 -18.94
N GLY A 20 -65.87 -25.64 -18.31
CA GLY A 20 -64.54 -25.46 -17.73
C GLY A 20 -63.52 -25.19 -18.82
N VAL A 21 -63.19 -23.91 -19.01
CA VAL A 21 -62.00 -23.52 -19.78
C VAL A 21 -60.81 -23.70 -18.84
N LEU A 22 -59.97 -24.70 -19.11
CA LEU A 22 -58.62 -24.75 -18.57
C LEU A 22 -57.85 -23.57 -19.16
N ALA A 23 -57.84 -22.44 -18.46
CA ALA A 23 -56.97 -21.33 -18.79
C ALA A 23 -55.52 -21.78 -18.53
N GLN A 24 -54.82 -22.23 -19.58
CA GLN A 24 -53.37 -22.29 -19.56
C GLN A 24 -52.87 -20.85 -19.41
N GLN A 25 -52.45 -20.49 -18.21
CA GLN A 25 -51.66 -19.29 -17.97
C GLN A 25 -50.35 -19.46 -18.75
N VAL A 26 -50.26 -18.81 -19.90
CA VAL A 26 -48.99 -18.57 -20.55
C VAL A 26 -48.26 -17.55 -19.68
N THR A 27 -47.35 -18.02 -18.82
CA THR A 27 -46.38 -17.17 -18.15
C THR A 27 -45.50 -16.57 -19.24
N GLN A 28 -45.78 -15.31 -19.61
CA GLN A 28 -44.85 -14.50 -20.38
C GLN A 28 -43.67 -14.22 -19.46
N ASP A 29 -42.59 -14.99 -19.61
CA ASP A 29 -41.28 -14.60 -19.11
C ASP A 29 -40.88 -13.31 -19.83
N ALA A 30 -41.11 -12.17 -19.16
CA ALA A 30 -40.51 -10.92 -19.58
C ALA A 30 -39.00 -11.09 -19.46
N ALA A 31 -38.32 -11.31 -20.58
CA ALA A 31 -36.87 -11.34 -20.64
C ALA A 31 -36.33 -10.00 -20.09
N GLN A 32 -35.86 -10.04 -18.85
CA GLN A 32 -35.17 -8.92 -18.22
C GLN A 32 -33.90 -8.70 -19.03
N GLN A 33 -33.86 -7.63 -19.84
CA GLN A 33 -32.62 -7.22 -20.47
C GLN A 33 -31.61 -6.93 -19.36
N PRO A 34 -30.40 -7.51 -19.41
CA PRO A 34 -29.40 -7.26 -18.39
C PRO A 34 -29.11 -5.76 -18.31
N PRO A 35 -28.93 -5.21 -17.10
CA PRO A 35 -28.70 -3.78 -16.93
C PRO A 35 -27.46 -3.34 -17.70
N VAL A 36 -27.57 -2.22 -18.42
CA VAL A 36 -26.45 -1.61 -19.13
C VAL A 36 -25.48 -1.05 -18.09
N THR A 37 -24.36 -1.75 -17.86
CA THR A 37 -23.27 -1.24 -17.03
C THR A 37 -22.34 -0.38 -17.87
N PHE A 38 -22.31 0.93 -17.60
CA PHE A 38 -21.24 1.81 -18.09
C PHE A 38 -19.96 1.54 -17.29
N ARG A 39 -18.87 1.22 -17.99
CA ARG A 39 -17.54 1.06 -17.40
C ARG A 39 -16.64 2.15 -17.98
N LEU A 40 -16.19 3.05 -17.13
CA LEU A 40 -15.17 4.05 -17.46
C LEU A 40 -13.82 3.48 -17.02
N GLU A 41 -12.87 3.42 -17.93
CA GLU A 41 -11.48 3.07 -17.64
C GLU A 41 -10.65 4.34 -17.81
N VAL A 42 -9.91 4.71 -16.77
CA VAL A 42 -9.00 5.86 -16.79
C VAL A 42 -7.60 5.32 -16.52
N ASN A 43 -6.69 5.55 -17.45
CA ASN A 43 -5.30 5.15 -17.33
C ASN A 43 -4.48 6.39 -16.99
N TYR A 44 -3.87 6.40 -15.81
CA TYR A 44 -2.90 7.42 -15.39
C TYR A 44 -1.50 6.83 -15.42
N VAL A 45 -0.55 7.61 -15.89
CA VAL A 45 0.88 7.32 -15.74
C VAL A 45 1.44 8.32 -14.75
N GLU A 46 1.93 7.82 -13.63
CA GLU A 46 2.57 8.63 -12.59
C GLU A 46 4.08 8.73 -12.89
N VAL A 47 4.62 9.94 -12.76
CA VAL A 47 6.04 10.21 -13.00
C VAL A 47 6.59 10.91 -11.76
N ASP A 48 7.48 10.23 -11.05
CA ASP A 48 8.19 10.79 -9.90
C ASP A 48 9.45 11.53 -10.36
N ALA A 49 9.62 12.77 -9.89
CA ALA A 49 10.80 13.57 -10.13
C ALA A 49 11.33 14.16 -8.81
N VAL A 50 12.65 14.11 -8.63
CA VAL A 50 13.34 14.79 -7.52
C VAL A 50 14.22 15.87 -8.11
N VAL A 51 13.97 17.12 -7.73
CA VAL A 51 14.75 18.27 -8.21
C VAL A 51 15.58 18.81 -7.06
N THR A 52 16.88 18.98 -7.31
CA THR A 52 17.83 19.48 -6.32
C THR A 52 18.69 20.62 -6.88
N ASP A 53 19.17 21.48 -5.98
CA ASP A 53 20.18 22.48 -6.32
C ASP A 53 21.58 21.85 -6.54
N GLU A 54 22.58 22.70 -6.85
CA GLU A 54 23.98 22.26 -7.04
C GLU A 54 24.60 21.61 -5.79
N ASN A 55 24.03 21.84 -4.61
CA ASN A 55 24.46 21.29 -3.33
C ASN A 55 23.65 20.05 -2.91
N ALA A 56 22.80 19.51 -3.80
CA ALA A 56 21.89 18.40 -3.54
C ALA A 56 20.78 18.69 -2.51
N ASN A 57 20.44 19.96 -2.27
CA ASN A 57 19.28 20.32 -1.46
C ASN A 57 18.00 20.20 -2.29
N PHE A 58 16.93 19.64 -1.70
CA PHE A 58 15.62 19.54 -2.33
C PHE A 58 15.01 20.92 -2.55
N ILE A 59 14.52 21.18 -3.77
CA ILE A 59 13.80 22.41 -4.13
C ILE A 59 12.30 22.12 -4.00
N ASP A 60 11.63 22.80 -3.08
CA ASP A 60 10.24 22.50 -2.69
C ASP A 60 9.22 23.54 -3.16
N ASP A 61 9.64 24.56 -3.91
CA ASP A 61 8.79 25.67 -4.39
C ASP A 61 8.48 25.62 -5.89
N LEU A 62 8.85 24.53 -6.58
CA LEU A 62 8.53 24.33 -8.00
C LEU A 62 7.03 24.14 -8.22
N VAL A 63 6.54 24.75 -9.29
CA VAL A 63 5.16 24.66 -9.73
C VAL A 63 5.05 23.91 -11.05
N LEU A 64 3.84 23.50 -11.42
CA LEU A 64 3.60 22.75 -12.66
C LEU A 64 4.17 23.45 -13.91
N SER A 65 4.16 24.79 -13.96
CA SER A 65 4.70 25.55 -15.09
C SER A 65 6.21 25.47 -15.26
N ASP A 66 6.93 24.90 -14.29
CA ASP A 66 8.38 24.68 -14.35
C ASP A 66 8.74 23.34 -14.99
N PHE A 67 7.74 22.54 -15.39
CA PHE A 67 7.92 21.20 -15.96
C PHE A 67 7.34 21.10 -17.37
N GLU A 68 8.10 20.47 -18.27
CA GLU A 68 7.61 19.96 -19.55
C GLU A 68 7.88 18.45 -19.60
N VAL A 69 6.83 17.66 -19.74
CA VAL A 69 6.93 16.20 -19.84
C VAL A 69 6.84 15.81 -21.31
N PHE A 70 7.78 14.98 -21.77
CA PHE A 70 7.81 14.48 -23.15
C PHE A 70 7.70 12.96 -23.16
N GLU A 71 6.92 12.44 -24.11
CA GLU A 71 6.89 11.03 -24.49
C GLU A 71 7.25 10.93 -25.98
N ASP A 72 8.30 10.18 -26.31
CA ASP A 72 8.83 10.07 -27.67
C ASP A 72 9.06 11.42 -28.37
N GLY A 73 9.45 12.43 -27.59
CA GLY A 73 9.69 13.80 -28.07
C GLY A 73 8.44 14.65 -28.30
N GLN A 74 7.25 14.15 -27.96
CA GLN A 74 6.00 14.92 -27.96
C GLN A 74 5.65 15.38 -26.55
N VAL A 75 5.26 16.65 -26.40
CA VAL A 75 4.82 17.21 -25.10
C VAL A 75 3.54 16.52 -24.65
N GLN A 76 3.52 16.08 -23.39
CA GLN A 76 2.36 15.47 -22.75
C GLN A 76 1.72 16.46 -21.77
N GLU A 77 0.38 16.48 -21.75
CA GLU A 77 -0.39 17.28 -20.80
C GLU A 77 -0.35 16.61 -19.42
N VAL A 78 0.06 17.37 -18.40
CA VAL A 78 0.06 16.91 -17.01
C VAL A 78 -1.29 17.24 -16.38
N SER A 79 -2.04 16.20 -16.04
CA SER A 79 -3.41 16.33 -15.51
C SER A 79 -3.48 16.56 -13.99
N ALA A 80 -2.45 16.15 -13.25
CA ALA A 80 -2.34 16.32 -11.80
C ALA A 80 -0.89 16.59 -11.43
N PHE A 81 -0.68 17.46 -10.45
CA PHE A 81 0.63 17.79 -9.90
C PHE A 81 0.52 17.91 -8.37
N SER A 82 1.44 17.27 -7.66
CA SER A 82 1.50 17.33 -6.20
C SER A 82 2.94 17.30 -5.73
N LEU A 83 3.28 18.21 -4.83
CA LEU A 83 4.54 18.15 -4.09
C LEU A 83 4.44 17.07 -3.00
N VAL A 84 5.36 16.12 -3.04
CA VAL A 84 5.53 15.13 -1.95
C VAL A 84 6.70 15.57 -1.09
N ASN A 85 6.41 16.19 0.06
CA ASN A 85 7.41 16.56 1.05
C ASN A 85 7.09 15.88 2.38
N ILE A 86 7.83 14.82 2.71
CA ILE A 86 7.65 14.08 3.96
C ILE A 86 8.83 14.41 4.88
N PRO A 87 8.65 15.29 5.88
CA PRO A 87 9.74 15.71 6.75
C PRO A 87 10.21 14.55 7.63
N ILE A 88 11.53 14.46 7.83
CA ILE A 88 12.10 13.54 8.82
C ILE A 88 11.96 14.20 10.20
N GLU A 89 10.87 13.91 10.90
CA GLU A 89 10.71 14.35 12.29
C GLU A 89 11.72 13.62 13.18
N ARG A 90 12.55 14.37 13.90
CA ARG A 90 13.44 13.78 14.91
C ARG A 90 12.74 13.79 16.25
N ALA A 91 12.74 12.65 16.94
CA ALA A 91 12.20 12.57 18.29
C ALA A 91 12.86 13.63 19.18
N GLU A 92 12.02 14.44 19.84
CA GLU A 92 12.51 15.49 20.75
C GLU A 92 13.23 14.85 21.93
N ARG A 93 14.52 15.18 22.09
CA ARG A 93 15.24 14.89 23.32
C ARG A 93 14.78 15.90 24.37
N THR A 94 14.16 15.44 25.45
CA THR A 94 13.82 16.35 26.55
C THR A 94 15.11 16.88 27.20
N LEU A 95 15.07 18.11 27.69
CA LEU A 95 16.22 18.75 28.38
C LEU A 95 16.62 18.05 29.69
N VAL A 96 15.84 17.05 30.13
CA VAL A 96 15.93 16.42 31.45
C VAL A 96 16.41 14.96 31.36
N SER A 97 16.30 14.30 30.20
CA SER A 97 16.93 13.00 29.97
C SER A 97 17.39 12.84 28.51
N SER A 98 18.57 12.22 28.33
CA SER A 98 19.10 11.86 27.01
C SER A 98 18.44 10.62 26.41
N GLU A 99 17.52 9.99 27.13
CA GLU A 99 16.87 8.75 26.72
C GLU A 99 15.76 9.08 25.72
N LEU A 100 15.81 8.46 24.54
CA LEU A 100 14.72 8.52 23.57
C LEU A 100 13.49 7.86 24.21
N ILE A 101 12.39 8.60 24.31
CA ILE A 101 11.11 8.02 24.74
C ILE A 101 10.65 7.12 23.60
N GLU A 102 10.73 5.81 23.80
CA GLU A 102 10.20 4.82 22.86
C GLU A 102 8.66 4.97 22.83
N PRO A 103 8.03 5.20 21.66
CA PRO A 103 6.59 5.22 21.57
C PRO A 103 6.04 3.81 21.83
N ASP A 104 5.42 3.60 22.99
CA ASP A 104 4.79 2.33 23.41
C ASP A 104 3.32 2.24 23.00
N VAL A 105 2.78 3.30 22.36
CA VAL A 105 1.38 3.37 21.93
C VAL A 105 1.27 3.94 20.52
N SER A 106 0.48 3.29 19.68
CA SER A 106 0.05 3.82 18.38
C SER A 106 -1.38 4.34 18.49
N SER A 107 -1.64 5.55 18.01
CA SER A 107 -3.00 6.12 17.95
C SER A 107 -3.54 6.05 16.52
N ASN A 108 -4.80 5.65 16.38
CA ASN A 108 -5.54 5.71 15.11
C ASN A 108 -6.34 7.02 14.97
N GLU A 109 -6.20 7.96 15.91
CA GLU A 109 -6.95 9.21 15.93
C GLU A 109 -6.48 10.21 14.85
N ARG A 110 -5.30 9.97 14.27
CA ARG A 110 -4.75 10.75 13.15
C ARG A 110 -4.39 9.82 12.00
N PRO A 111 -4.55 10.27 10.73
CA PRO A 111 -3.98 9.58 9.59
C PRO A 111 -2.48 9.35 9.80
N PHE A 112 -1.95 8.22 9.31
CA PHE A 112 -0.52 7.97 9.34
C PHE A 112 0.19 8.95 8.39
N GLU A 113 0.97 9.86 8.95
CA GLU A 113 1.72 10.89 8.21
C GLU A 113 3.22 10.56 8.10
N GLY A 114 3.62 9.34 8.45
CA GLY A 114 5.01 8.88 8.38
C GLY A 114 5.37 8.14 7.09
N ARG A 115 6.64 7.75 6.96
CA ARG A 115 7.11 6.91 5.86
C ARG A 115 7.11 5.44 6.28
N LEU A 116 6.89 4.57 5.30
CA LEU A 116 6.98 3.12 5.48
C LEU A 116 8.25 2.60 4.80
N PHE A 117 9.12 1.95 5.57
CA PHE A 117 10.35 1.35 5.08
C PHE A 117 10.36 -0.17 5.27
N VAL A 118 10.90 -0.87 4.29
CA VAL A 118 11.24 -2.28 4.41
C VAL A 118 12.72 -2.45 4.12
N LEU A 119 13.49 -2.83 5.14
CA LEU A 119 14.89 -3.22 4.98
C LEU A 119 14.93 -4.71 4.69
N LEU A 120 15.16 -5.08 3.44
CA LEU A 120 15.41 -6.45 3.04
C LEU A 120 16.92 -6.72 3.02
N LEU A 121 17.41 -7.49 3.99
CA LEU A 121 18.82 -7.85 4.11
C LEU A 121 19.09 -9.17 3.39
N ASP A 122 19.92 -9.14 2.35
CA ASP A 122 20.29 -10.35 1.59
C ASP A 122 21.34 -11.18 2.35
N ASP A 123 20.86 -12.11 3.16
CA ASP A 123 21.72 -13.04 3.89
C ASP A 123 22.12 -14.26 3.04
N LEU A 124 21.47 -14.54 1.92
CA LEU A 124 21.80 -15.69 1.06
C LEU A 124 23.05 -15.44 0.22
N GLN A 125 23.19 -14.25 -0.35
CA GLN A 125 24.30 -13.93 -1.26
C GLN A 125 25.43 -13.16 -0.56
N THR A 126 25.15 -12.53 0.58
CA THR A 126 26.19 -11.85 1.35
C THR A 126 27.14 -12.87 1.97
N THR A 127 28.44 -12.76 1.65
CA THR A 127 29.45 -13.60 2.29
C THR A 127 29.58 -13.28 3.79
N PRO A 128 29.92 -14.24 4.67
CA PRO A 128 30.09 -13.99 6.10
C PRO A 128 31.03 -12.82 6.43
N LEU A 129 32.09 -12.62 5.65
CA LEU A 129 33.08 -11.55 5.84
C LEU A 129 32.50 -10.14 5.61
N ARG A 130 31.38 -10.02 4.88
CA ARG A 130 30.69 -8.76 4.62
C ARG A 130 29.63 -8.43 5.67
N THR A 131 29.32 -9.36 6.58
CA THR A 131 28.32 -9.18 7.65
C THR A 131 28.49 -7.87 8.43
N PRO A 132 29.69 -7.48 8.89
CA PRO A 132 29.84 -6.25 9.66
C PRO A 132 29.50 -4.99 8.86
N TYR A 133 29.80 -4.98 7.55
CA TYR A 133 29.53 -3.84 6.68
C TYR A 133 28.04 -3.65 6.42
N VAL A 134 27.31 -4.76 6.17
CA VAL A 134 25.85 -4.70 5.99
C VAL A 134 25.17 -4.24 7.28
N LYS A 135 25.60 -4.76 8.43
CA LYS A 135 25.09 -4.29 9.73
C LYS A 135 25.34 -2.80 9.92
N ALA A 136 26.57 -2.33 9.68
CA ALA A 136 26.91 -0.92 9.84
C ALA A 136 26.03 -0.01 8.96
N ALA A 137 25.87 -0.35 7.67
CA ALA A 137 25.05 0.43 6.76
C ALA A 137 23.56 0.45 7.16
N ALA A 138 23.00 -0.71 7.56
CA ALA A 138 21.62 -0.79 8.00
C ALA A 138 21.37 -0.01 9.31
N LYS A 139 22.30 -0.11 10.27
CA LYS A 139 22.24 0.66 11.52
C LYS A 139 22.32 2.16 11.26
N GLU A 140 23.25 2.59 10.41
CA GLU A 140 23.38 4.00 10.02
C GLU A 140 22.10 4.54 9.38
N PHE A 141 21.45 3.75 8.51
CA PHE A 141 20.17 4.12 7.93
C PHE A 141 19.10 4.31 9.01
N ILE A 142 18.95 3.34 9.92
CA ILE A 142 17.98 3.40 11.03
C ILE A 142 18.24 4.63 11.90
N GLU A 143 19.48 4.88 12.30
CA GLU A 143 19.81 5.94 13.25
C GLU A 143 19.73 7.35 12.64
N ARG A 144 20.04 7.49 11.35
CA ARG A 144 20.14 8.81 10.69
C ARG A 144 18.92 9.20 9.87
N HIS A 145 18.19 8.23 9.34
CA HIS A 145 17.16 8.47 8.34
C HIS A 145 15.76 8.05 8.77
N ILE A 146 15.59 7.24 9.82
CA ILE A 146 14.26 6.91 10.36
C ILE A 146 13.85 7.98 11.37
N GLY A 147 12.78 8.69 11.05
CA GLY A 147 12.15 9.69 11.89
C GLY A 147 11.18 9.09 12.91
N ALA A 148 10.70 9.91 13.84
CA ALA A 148 9.81 9.52 14.93
C ALA A 148 8.47 8.96 14.45
N ASN A 149 7.98 9.43 13.30
CA ASN A 149 6.72 8.98 12.71
C ASN A 149 6.88 7.83 11.72
N ASP A 150 8.11 7.41 11.40
CA ASP A 150 8.34 6.37 10.41
C ASP A 150 8.10 4.97 10.98
N LEU A 151 7.57 4.09 10.14
CA LEU A 151 7.44 2.67 10.45
C LEU A 151 8.39 1.88 9.56
N THR A 152 9.20 1.03 10.19
CA THR A 152 10.19 0.23 9.48
C THR A 152 10.03 -1.24 9.83
N ALA A 153 10.24 -2.12 8.85
CA ALA A 153 10.37 -3.55 9.05
C ALA A 153 11.76 -4.03 8.57
N VAL A 154 12.29 -5.08 9.20
CA VAL A 154 13.54 -5.74 8.79
C VAL A 154 13.24 -7.19 8.44
N PHE A 155 13.50 -7.57 7.19
CA PHE A 155 13.34 -8.92 6.68
C PHE A 155 14.65 -9.43 6.07
N PHE A 156 14.75 -10.74 5.90
CA PHE A 156 15.91 -11.40 5.32
C PHE A 156 15.53 -12.09 4.02
N ALA A 157 16.39 -12.03 3.00
CA ALA A 157 16.13 -12.65 1.71
C ALA A 157 15.93 -14.17 1.79
N SER A 158 16.54 -14.83 2.78
CA SER A 158 16.29 -16.25 3.09
C SER A 158 14.86 -16.58 3.53
N GLY A 159 14.02 -15.56 3.81
CA GLY A 159 12.67 -15.75 4.33
C GLY A 159 12.62 -16.13 5.82
N ARG A 160 13.74 -15.99 6.53
CA ARG A 160 13.83 -16.29 7.97
C ARG A 160 13.01 -15.32 8.81
N THR A 161 11.89 -15.81 9.34
CA THR A 161 10.97 -15.03 10.19
C THR A 161 11.36 -15.03 11.67
N ASP A 162 12.18 -15.98 12.12
CA ASP A 162 12.63 -16.12 13.52
C ASP A 162 13.49 -14.96 14.02
N VAL A 163 14.12 -14.25 13.09
CA VAL A 163 15.01 -13.11 13.36
C VAL A 163 14.52 -11.79 12.77
N SER A 164 13.42 -11.83 12.02
CA SER A 164 12.81 -10.66 11.39
C SER A 164 12.10 -9.76 12.40
N GLN A 165 11.92 -8.49 12.02
CA GLN A 165 11.15 -7.51 12.77
C GLN A 165 10.05 -6.95 11.88
N GLY A 166 8.80 -7.05 12.32
CA GLY A 166 7.65 -6.42 11.65
C GLY A 166 7.67 -4.91 11.82
N PHE A 167 6.73 -4.22 11.17
CA PHE A 167 6.64 -2.76 11.21
C PHE A 167 6.60 -2.21 12.64
N THR A 168 7.53 -1.32 12.94
CA THR A 168 7.62 -0.61 14.22
C THR A 168 8.33 0.72 14.04
N GLY A 169 7.98 1.71 14.87
CA GLY A 169 8.75 2.94 15.04
C GLY A 169 9.87 2.81 16.09
N ASN A 170 9.96 1.66 16.77
CA ASN A 170 10.95 1.43 17.81
C ASN A 170 12.31 1.08 17.20
N GLN A 171 13.22 2.06 17.18
CA GLN A 171 14.56 1.88 16.61
C GLN A 171 15.37 0.77 17.28
N ARG A 172 15.23 0.55 18.59
CA ARG A 172 15.95 -0.52 19.30
C ARG A 172 15.59 -1.90 18.76
N LEU A 173 14.30 -2.17 18.55
CA LEU A 173 13.85 -3.44 17.96
C LEU A 173 14.40 -3.66 16.54
N LEU A 174 14.49 -2.60 15.74
CA LEU A 174 15.08 -2.65 14.41
C LEU A 174 16.58 -2.96 14.46
N LEU A 175 17.32 -2.29 15.33
CA LEU A 175 18.76 -2.51 15.52
C LEU A 175 19.05 -3.93 16.02
N GLU A 176 18.23 -4.46 16.94
CA GLU A 176 18.32 -5.84 17.42
C GLU A 176 18.08 -6.86 16.30
N ALA A 177 17.15 -6.59 15.38
CA ALA A 177 16.94 -7.44 14.21
C ALA A 177 18.14 -7.40 13.25
N VAL A 178 18.69 -6.21 12.97
CA VAL A 178 19.92 -6.07 12.17
C VAL A 178 21.09 -6.80 12.81
N ASP A 179 21.20 -6.80 14.14
CA ASP A 179 22.26 -7.53 14.86
C ASP A 179 22.19 -9.05 14.71
N LYS A 180 21.04 -9.60 14.31
CA LYS A 180 20.89 -11.02 14.01
C LYS A 180 21.31 -11.37 12.57
N PHE A 181 21.55 -10.38 11.70
CA PHE A 181 22.04 -10.62 10.34
C PHE A 181 23.35 -11.38 10.33
N THR A 182 23.43 -12.41 9.48
CA THR A 182 24.67 -13.14 9.20
C THR A 182 24.64 -13.57 7.74
N GLY A 183 25.62 -13.12 6.96
CA GLY A 183 25.76 -13.54 5.57
C GLY A 183 26.11 -15.03 5.47
N GLN A 184 25.40 -15.75 4.63
CA GLN A 184 25.51 -17.20 4.40
C GLN A 184 26.11 -17.52 3.02
N GLY A 185 26.37 -16.50 2.20
CA GLY A 185 26.90 -16.65 0.85
C GLY A 185 28.25 -17.38 0.83
N ALA A 186 28.30 -18.51 0.13
CA ALA A 186 29.53 -19.27 -0.06
C ALA A 186 30.52 -18.45 -0.90
N ARG A 187 31.79 -18.40 -0.48
CA ARG A 187 32.86 -17.90 -1.34
C ARG A 187 33.08 -18.88 -2.49
N SER A 188 33.16 -18.37 -3.72
CA SER A 188 33.61 -19.19 -4.86
C SER A 188 34.99 -19.79 -4.54
N SER A 189 35.12 -21.10 -4.72
CA SER A 189 36.35 -21.87 -4.47
C SER A 189 37.53 -21.39 -5.32
N VAL A 190 37.25 -20.70 -6.44
CA VAL A 190 38.25 -20.09 -7.33
C VAL A 190 38.89 -18.85 -6.69
N MET A 191 38.13 -18.06 -5.92
CA MET A 191 38.65 -16.85 -5.25
C MET A 191 39.62 -17.20 -4.10
N GLY A 192 39.33 -18.29 -3.36
CA GLY A 192 40.22 -18.76 -2.30
C GLY A 192 41.60 -19.20 -2.80
N ARG A 193 41.67 -19.74 -4.03
CA ARG A 193 42.96 -20.06 -4.68
C ARG A 193 43.76 -18.80 -5.01
N ASN A 194 43.12 -17.76 -5.55
CA ASN A 194 43.79 -16.51 -5.90
C ASN A 194 44.34 -15.75 -4.68
N ASP A 195 43.59 -15.67 -3.57
CA ASP A 195 44.07 -15.06 -2.32
C ASP A 195 45.31 -15.76 -1.77
N THR A 196 45.48 -17.06 -2.04
CA THR A 196 46.66 -17.83 -1.65
C THR A 196 47.85 -17.49 -2.53
N TYR A 197 47.64 -17.28 -3.84
CA TYR A 197 48.72 -16.92 -4.77
C TYR A 197 49.32 -15.52 -4.50
N PHE A 198 48.50 -14.54 -4.12
CA PHE A 198 48.99 -13.17 -3.86
C PHE A 198 49.58 -12.94 -2.46
N ARG A 199 49.48 -13.91 -1.53
CA ARG A 199 50.16 -13.84 -0.23
C ARG A 199 51.63 -14.26 -0.25
N TYR A 200 52.09 -14.89 -1.33
CA TYR A 200 53.46 -15.40 -1.46
C TYR A 200 54.30 -14.63 -2.49
N LEU A 201 53.85 -13.43 -2.86
CA LEU A 201 54.62 -12.42 -3.59
C LEU A 201 54.84 -11.22 -2.66
#